data_AF-A0A8H7GP33-F1
#
_entry.id   AF-A0A8H7GP33-F1
#
_cell.length_a   1.000
_cell.length_b   1.000
_cell.length_c   1.000
_cell.angle_alpha   90.00
_cell.angle_beta   90.00
_cell.angle_gamma   90.00
#
_symmetry.space_group_name_H-M   'P 1'
#
loop_
_entity.id
_entity.type
_entity.pdbx_description
1 polymer ?
#
loop_
_entity_poly.entity_id
_entity_poly.type
_entity_poly.pdbx_seq_one_letter_code
_entity_poly.pdbx_strand_id
1 'polypeptide(L)'
;MANGDNNGNPGVFVSPDQTFFLTDLTSVLEIVLSGTSCLNEYPTYKVAGFGNSNPIRFTFFFHLFSYSPETGILTVRARDLGINLDIGKGYLLYHFNRSQGLMGSHISYSFDPPNAAPLICTCSKPSLEGFP
;
A
#
# COMPACT_ATOMS: atom_id res chain seq x y z
N MET A 1 -27.07 19.22 0.32
CA MET A 1 -26.35 20.40 0.88
C MET A 1 -25.14 19.85 1.61
N ALA A 2 -23.97 19.90 1.00
CA ALA A 2 -22.73 19.46 1.63
C ALA A 2 -22.16 20.66 2.41
N ASN A 3 -22.07 20.54 3.73
CA ASN A 3 -21.39 21.52 4.56
C ASN A 3 -19.92 21.11 4.66
N GLY A 4 -19.05 21.94 4.12
CA GLY A 4 -17.61 21.77 4.20
C GLY A 4 -17.07 22.36 5.48
N ASP A 5 -16.44 21.52 6.30
CA ASP A 5 -15.51 21.94 7.34
C ASP A 5 -14.11 21.46 6.93
N ASN A 6 -13.37 22.34 6.25
CA ASN A 6 -11.97 22.15 5.85
C ASN A 6 -11.02 22.56 6.99
N ASN A 7 -11.10 21.89 8.14
CA ASN A 7 -10.16 22.08 9.25
C ASN A 7 -9.82 20.74 9.90
N GLY A 8 -8.93 20.00 9.27
CA GLY A 8 -8.37 18.77 9.81
C GLY A 8 -7.57 18.06 8.74
N ASN A 9 -6.28 17.83 9.00
CA ASN A 9 -5.36 16.88 8.36
C ASN A 9 -5.89 16.24 7.06
N PRO A 10 -5.30 16.49 5.87
CA PRO A 10 -5.82 15.94 4.61
C PRO A 10 -5.75 14.42 4.65
N GLY A 11 -6.83 13.79 5.12
CA GLY A 11 -7.03 12.36 5.05
C GLY A 11 -7.08 12.01 3.58
N VAL A 12 -6.08 11.27 3.11
CA VAL A 12 -6.12 10.72 1.76
C VAL A 12 -7.19 9.64 1.78
N PHE A 13 -8.34 9.92 1.14
CA PHE A 13 -9.39 8.93 0.95
C PHE A 13 -9.08 8.11 -0.30
N VAL A 14 -8.75 6.84 -0.08
CA VAL A 14 -8.49 5.87 -1.15
C VAL A 14 -9.73 4.99 -1.28
N SER A 15 -10.24 4.82 -2.50
CA SER A 15 -11.34 3.88 -2.75
C SER A 15 -10.92 2.47 -2.33
N PRO A 16 -11.80 1.66 -1.72
CA PRO A 16 -11.51 0.25 -1.40
C PRO A 16 -11.10 -0.59 -2.62
N ASP A 17 -11.47 -0.14 -3.82
CA ASP A 17 -11.14 -0.81 -5.09
C ASP A 17 -9.89 -0.24 -5.77
N GLN A 18 -9.30 0.82 -5.22
CA GLN A 18 -8.06 1.37 -5.72
C GLN A 18 -6.91 0.42 -5.40
N THR A 19 -6.12 0.11 -6.42
CA THR A 19 -4.88 -0.65 -6.31
C THR A 19 -3.70 0.25 -6.66
N PHE A 20 -2.63 0.19 -5.86
CA PHE A 20 -1.35 0.82 -6.16
C PHE A 20 -0.44 -0.18 -6.89
N PHE A 21 -0.02 0.13 -8.11
CA PHE A 21 0.80 -0.75 -8.94
C PHE A 21 2.27 -0.36 -8.86
N LEU A 22 3.14 -1.31 -8.49
CA LEU A 22 4.60 -1.17 -8.47
C LEU A 22 5.21 -1.94 -9.67
N THR A 23 4.77 -1.58 -10.88
CA THR A 23 5.11 -2.27 -12.14
C THR A 23 6.58 -2.14 -12.54
N ASP A 24 7.18 -0.98 -12.30
CA ASP A 24 8.52 -0.67 -12.78
C ASP A 24 9.57 -1.04 -11.73
N LEU A 25 10.77 -1.41 -12.18
CA LEU A 25 11.92 -1.71 -11.31
C LEU A 25 12.41 -0.50 -10.49
N THR A 26 11.83 0.68 -10.72
CA THR A 26 12.13 1.92 -10.01
C THR A 26 10.92 2.44 -9.22
N SER A 27 9.81 1.70 -9.18
CA SER A 27 8.61 2.11 -8.45
C SER A 27 8.89 2.21 -6.95
N VAL A 28 8.46 3.32 -6.35
CA VAL A 28 8.50 3.53 -4.90
C VAL A 28 7.11 3.93 -4.44
N LEU A 29 6.55 3.17 -3.51
CA LEU A 29 5.33 3.54 -2.79
C LEU A 29 5.73 4.14 -1.45
N GLU A 30 5.37 5.40 -1.20
CA GLU A 30 5.57 6.05 0.08
C GLU A 30 4.24 6.23 0.81
N ILE A 31 4.19 5.77 2.05
CA ILE A 31 3.00 5.78 2.90
C ILE A 31 3.27 6.72 4.06
N VAL A 32 2.48 7.80 4.07
CA VAL A 32 2.46 8.78 5.15
C VAL A 32 1.22 8.51 6.00
N LEU A 33 1.42 8.09 7.24
CA LEU A 33 0.33 8.03 8.22
C LEU A 33 0.40 9.28 9.09
N SER A 34 -0.73 9.99 9.20
CA SER A 34 -0.88 11.14 10.08
C SER A 34 -2.02 10.87 11.05
N GLY A 35 -1.73 10.90 12.35
CA GLY A 35 -2.68 10.65 13.43
C GLY A 35 -2.31 9.46 14.30
N THR A 36 -3.04 9.28 15.41
CA THR A 36 -2.97 8.12 16.29
C THR A 36 -4.10 7.17 15.91
N SER A 37 -3.81 6.15 15.11
CA SER A 37 -4.80 5.09 14.84
C SER A 37 -4.89 4.14 16.03
N CYS A 38 -5.42 4.57 17.17
CA CYS A 38 -5.78 3.70 18.30
C CYS A 38 -6.96 2.76 17.96
N LEU A 39 -6.99 2.25 16.74
CA LEU A 39 -8.01 1.38 16.22
C LEU A 39 -7.52 -0.05 16.39
N ASN A 40 -8.40 -0.92 16.88
CA ASN A 40 -8.19 -2.37 16.90
C ASN A 40 -8.05 -2.95 15.48
N GLU A 41 -8.21 -2.12 14.45
CA GLU A 41 -8.16 -2.46 13.03
C GLU A 41 -7.31 -1.42 12.28
N TYR A 42 -6.40 -1.90 11.43
CA TYR A 42 -5.58 -1.06 10.58
C TYR A 42 -6.20 -0.88 9.19
N PRO A 43 -6.06 0.31 8.57
CA PRO A 43 -6.53 0.50 7.20
C PRO A 43 -5.84 -0.48 6.25
N THR A 44 -6.59 -1.04 5.32
CA THR A 44 -6.10 -1.99 4.32
C THR A 44 -6.06 -1.34 2.94
N TYR A 45 -4.90 -1.37 2.29
CA TYR A 45 -4.71 -0.87 0.92
C TYR A 45 -4.24 -1.98 -0.01
N LYS A 46 -4.75 -1.99 -1.23
CA LYS A 46 -4.36 -2.99 -2.25
C LYS A 46 -3.10 -2.54 -2.97
N VAL A 47 -2.13 -3.44 -3.06
CA VAL A 47 -0.84 -3.20 -3.73
C VAL A 47 -0.55 -4.37 -4.65
N ALA A 48 -0.22 -4.11 -5.91
CA ALA A 48 0.12 -5.13 -6.88
C ALA A 48 1.51 -4.89 -7.47
N GLY A 49 2.22 -5.97 -7.82
CA GLY A 49 3.59 -5.88 -8.34
C GLY A 49 4.67 -5.64 -7.28
N PHE A 50 4.38 -5.85 -5.99
CA PHE A 50 5.39 -5.71 -4.94
C PHE A 50 6.47 -6.80 -5.04
N GLY A 51 7.71 -6.43 -5.34
CA GLY A 51 8.79 -7.37 -5.61
C GLY A 51 9.99 -6.64 -6.23
N ASN A 52 10.91 -7.37 -6.82
CA ASN A 52 12.07 -6.81 -7.52
C ASN A 52 12.93 -5.89 -6.65
N SER A 53 12.93 -6.09 -5.33
CA SER A 53 13.55 -5.18 -4.36
C SER A 53 12.99 -3.74 -4.35
N ASN A 54 11.84 -3.49 -4.99
CA ASN A 54 11.15 -2.20 -4.91
C ASN A 54 10.75 -1.92 -3.45
N PRO A 55 11.07 -0.74 -2.91
CA PRO A 55 10.75 -0.42 -1.53
C PRO A 55 9.32 0.14 -1.41
N ILE A 56 8.61 -0.34 -0.39
CA ILE A 56 7.52 0.41 0.23
C ILE A 56 8.12 1.16 1.42
N ARG A 57 8.01 2.49 1.39
CA ARG A 57 8.55 3.41 2.39
C ARG A 57 7.44 3.87 3.30
N PHE A 58 7.76 3.98 4.58
CA PHE A 58 6.87 4.49 5.62
C PHE A 58 7.56 5.66 6.29
N THR A 59 6.85 6.79 6.47
CA THR A 59 7.38 7.94 7.22
C THR A 59 7.41 7.73 8.74
N PHE A 60 7.04 6.53 9.20
CA PHE A 60 7.10 6.13 10.59
C PHE A 60 8.01 4.92 10.77
N PHE A 61 8.54 4.77 11.98
CA PHE A 61 9.44 3.68 12.32
C PHE A 61 8.66 2.47 12.84
N PHE A 62 8.53 1.42 12.02
CA PHE A 62 7.86 0.19 12.43
C PHE A 62 8.84 -0.84 13.00
N HIS A 63 8.37 -1.58 14.00
CA HIS A 63 9.19 -2.57 14.70
C HIS A 63 8.79 -4.00 14.36
N LEU A 64 7.57 -4.20 13.86
CA LEU A 64 7.02 -5.53 13.58
C LEU A 64 6.31 -5.51 12.23
N PHE A 65 6.46 -6.60 11.50
CA PHE A 65 5.64 -6.91 10.34
C PHE A 65 5.30 -8.40 10.33
N SER A 66 4.22 -8.75 9.65
CA SER A 66 3.79 -10.13 9.43
C SER A 66 3.11 -10.25 8.08
N TYR A 67 3.20 -11.41 7.46
CA TYR A 67 2.47 -11.71 6.23
C TYR A 67 1.67 -12.99 6.41
N SER A 68 0.39 -12.95 6.02
CA SER A 68 -0.49 -14.11 6.02
C SER A 68 -0.54 -14.73 4.61
N PRO A 69 -0.04 -15.97 4.42
CA PRO A 69 -0.14 -16.66 3.13
C PRO A 69 -1.59 -17.04 2.78
N GLU A 70 -2.47 -17.11 3.79
CA GLU A 70 -3.89 -17.46 3.60
C GLU A 70 -4.69 -16.30 3.01
N THR A 71 -4.41 -15.07 3.46
CA THR A 71 -5.16 -13.87 3.04
C THR A 71 -4.40 -13.02 2.02
N GLY A 72 -3.07 -13.10 1.96
CA GLY A 72 -2.24 -12.21 1.15
C GLY A 72 -1.95 -10.85 1.81
N ILE A 73 -2.31 -10.69 3.09
CA ILE A 73 -2.15 -9.43 3.81
C ILE A 73 -0.78 -9.36 4.49
N LEU A 74 -0.04 -8.31 4.16
CA LEU A 74 1.14 -7.83 4.86
C LEU A 74 0.73 -6.76 5.87
N THR A 75 0.90 -7.03 7.15
CA THR A 75 0.66 -6.08 8.24
C THR A 75 1.99 -5.47 8.69
N VAL A 76 2.05 -4.15 8.77
CA VAL A 76 3.20 -3.38 9.27
C VAL A 76 2.74 -2.55 10.47
N ARG A 77 3.46 -2.61 11.61
CA ARG A 77 3.03 -1.93 12.84
C ARG A 77 4.14 -1.32 13.69
N ALA A 78 3.81 -0.20 14.33
CA ALA A 78 4.61 0.61 15.23
C ALA A 78 3.78 1.02 16.45
N ARG A 79 3.93 0.34 17.60
CA ARG A 79 3.06 0.54 18.79
C ARG A 79 1.57 0.59 18.42
N ASP A 80 0.99 1.79 18.42
CA ASP A 80 -0.43 2.08 18.18
C ASP A 80 -0.72 2.46 16.72
N LEU A 81 0.26 2.39 15.84
CA LEU A 81 0.11 2.66 14.41
C LEU A 81 0.28 1.38 13.64
N GLY A 82 -0.53 1.19 12.61
CA GLY A 82 -0.36 0.09 11.70
C GLY A 82 -1.13 0.27 10.41
N ILE A 83 -0.76 -0.55 9.44
CA ILE A 83 -1.34 -0.57 8.12
C ILE A 83 -1.31 -2.01 7.61
N ASN A 84 -2.38 -2.38 6.92
CA ASN A 84 -2.48 -3.61 6.18
C ASN A 84 -2.28 -3.29 4.69
N LEU A 85 -1.46 -4.10 4.05
CA LEU A 85 -1.24 -4.06 2.61
C LEU A 85 -1.69 -5.40 2.06
N ASP A 86 -2.77 -5.41 1.29
CA ASP A 86 -3.16 -6.58 0.51
C ASP A 86 -2.25 -6.65 -0.72
N ILE A 87 -1.20 -7.47 -0.61
CA ILE A 87 -0.19 -7.69 -1.66
C ILE A 87 -0.49 -8.96 -2.49
N GLY A 88 -1.57 -9.67 -2.15
CA GLY A 88 -1.91 -10.97 -2.68
C GLY A 88 -1.06 -12.12 -2.12
N LYS A 89 -1.35 -13.34 -2.57
CA LYS A 89 -0.77 -14.58 -2.05
C LYS A 89 0.58 -14.92 -2.71
N GLY A 90 1.28 -15.93 -2.21
CA GLY A 90 2.49 -16.47 -2.84
C GLY A 90 3.82 -15.90 -2.36
N TYR A 91 3.82 -14.87 -1.51
CA TYR A 91 5.05 -14.37 -0.89
C TYR A 91 5.54 -15.31 0.21
N LEU A 92 6.86 -15.31 0.42
CA LEU A 92 7.51 -16.07 1.48
C LEU A 92 8.16 -15.11 2.49
N LEU A 93 7.81 -15.26 3.77
CA LEU A 93 8.17 -14.31 4.83
C LEU A 93 9.70 -14.05 4.92
N TYR A 94 10.52 -15.06 4.65
CA TYR A 94 11.98 -14.98 4.73
C TYR A 94 12.65 -14.21 3.59
N HIS A 95 11.89 -13.79 2.57
CA HIS A 95 12.36 -12.93 1.48
C HIS A 95 11.98 -11.46 1.65
N PHE A 96 11.24 -11.12 2.70
CA PHE A 96 11.01 -9.72 3.07
C PHE A 96 12.25 -9.16 3.76
N ASN A 97 12.69 -8.00 3.31
CA ASN A 97 13.76 -7.25 3.94
C ASN A 97 13.19 -5.98 4.54
N ARG A 98 13.45 -5.78 5.84
CA ARG A 98 13.13 -4.54 6.55
C ARG A 98 14.42 -3.78 6.82
N SER A 99 14.42 -2.50 6.46
CA SER A 99 15.48 -1.57 6.85
C SER A 99 14.89 -0.28 7.45
N GLN A 100 15.74 0.47 8.16
CA GLN A 100 15.41 1.79 8.69
C GLN A 100 16.20 2.83 7.91
N GLY A 101 15.53 3.90 7.49
CA GLY A 101 16.12 5.09 6.90
C GLY A 101 16.11 6.26 7.88
N LEU A 102 16.61 7.41 7.43
CA LEU A 102 16.65 8.63 8.25
C LEU A 102 15.25 9.15 8.61
N MET A 103 14.27 8.96 7.71
CA MET A 103 12.93 9.54 7.81
C MET A 103 11.84 8.49 8.10
N GLY A 104 12.22 7.24 8.39
CA GLY A 104 11.26 6.18 8.69
C GLY A 104 11.75 4.77 8.36
N SER A 105 10.84 3.87 8.04
CA SER A 105 11.14 2.45 7.78
C SER A 105 10.75 2.02 6.39
N HIS A 106 11.41 0.97 5.91
CA HIS A 106 11.29 0.48 4.55
C HIS A 106 11.04 -1.02 4.61
N ILE A 107 10.20 -1.54 3.73
CA ILE A 107 10.09 -2.97 3.47
C ILE A 107 10.22 -3.24 1.97
N SER A 108 10.97 -4.26 1.61
CA SER A 108 11.11 -4.74 0.24
C SER A 108 11.01 -6.25 0.19
N TYR A 109 10.81 -6.80 -1.01
CA TYR A 109 10.81 -8.24 -1.27
C TYR A 109 11.84 -8.55 -2.35
N SER A 110 12.74 -9.50 -2.06
CA SER A 110 13.95 -9.70 -2.88
C SER A 110 13.72 -10.32 -4.26
N PHE A 111 12.60 -11.03 -4.45
CA PHE A 111 12.28 -11.74 -5.68
C PHE A 111 11.20 -11.03 -6.49
N ASP A 112 10.95 -11.52 -7.71
CA ASP A 112 9.86 -11.07 -8.55
C ASP A 112 8.52 -11.14 -7.81
N PRO A 113 7.58 -10.20 -8.06
CA PRO A 113 6.27 -10.22 -7.45
C PRO A 113 5.51 -11.49 -7.85
N PRO A 114 5.05 -12.32 -6.89
CA PRO A 114 4.22 -13.49 -7.18
C PRO A 114 2.92 -13.13 -7.91
N ASN A 115 2.39 -11.93 -7.64
CA ASN A 115 1.24 -11.36 -8.34
C ASN A 115 1.68 -10.10 -9.09
N ALA A 116 1.93 -10.27 -10.39
CA ALA A 116 2.25 -9.15 -11.26
C ALA A 116 1.05 -8.19 -11.39
N ALA A 117 1.37 -6.91 -11.57
CA ALA A 117 0.39 -5.94 -12.01
C ALA A 117 -0.09 -6.26 -13.44
N PRO A 118 -1.34 -5.92 -13.82
CA PRO A 118 -1.83 -6.10 -15.19
C PRO A 118 -0.95 -5.34 -16.18
N LEU A 119 -0.51 -6.01 -17.25
CA LEU A 119 0.30 -5.42 -18.33
C LEU A 119 -0.46 -4.36 -19.15
N ILE A 120 -1.80 -4.30 -19.02
CA ILE A 120 -2.66 -3.46 -19.85
C ILE A 120 -3.40 -2.45 -18.96
N CYS A 121 -2.92 -1.21 -18.94
CA CYS A 121 -3.73 -0.06 -18.53
C CYS A 121 -4.69 0.28 -19.67
N THR A 122 -5.86 -0.36 -19.75
CA THR A 122 -6.91 0.13 -20.67
C THR A 122 -7.54 1.37 -20.05
N CYS A 123 -7.07 2.55 -20.47
CA CYS A 123 -7.88 3.75 -20.34
C CYS A 123 -9.04 3.63 -21.33
N SER A 124 -10.13 2.99 -20.91
CA SER A 124 -11.40 3.12 -21.61
C SER A 124 -11.83 4.58 -21.51
N LYS A 125 -11.62 5.36 -22.57
CA LYS A 125 -12.30 6.67 -22.68
C LYS A 125 -13.80 6.37 -22.52
N PRO A 126 -14.54 7.04 -21.61
CA PRO A 126 -15.99 6.98 -21.67
C PRO A 126 -16.40 7.44 -23.07
N SER A 127 -17.15 6.61 -23.79
CA SER A 127 -17.68 6.97 -25.09
C SER A 127 -18.55 8.21 -24.91
N LEU A 128 -18.19 9.31 -25.55
CA LEU A 128 -19.07 10.48 -25.69
C LEU A 128 -20.20 10.24 -26.71
N GLU A 129 -20.38 9.00 -27.19
CA GLU A 129 -21.55 8.63 -27.97
C GLU A 129 -22.75 8.48 -27.04
N GLY A 130 -23.46 9.57 -26.81
CA GLY A 130 -24.74 9.52 -26.08
C GLY A 130 -25.11 10.74 -25.26
N PHE A 131 -24.53 11.92 -25.49
CA PHE A 131 -25.18 13.16 -25.05
C PHE A 131 -26.13 13.63 -26.17
N PRO A 132 -27.47 13.54 -25.98
CA PRO A 132 -28.43 14.19 -26.86
C PRO A 132 -28.35 15.72 -26.78
#